data_AF-A0A540LL42-F1
#
_entry.id   AF-A0A540LL42-F1
#
_cell.length_a   1.000
_cell.length_b   1.000
_cell.length_c   1.000
_cell.angle_alpha   90.00
_cell.angle_beta   90.00
_cell.angle_gamma   90.00
#
_symmetry.space_group_name_H-M   'P 1'
#
loop_
_entity.id
_entity.type
_entity.pdbx_description
1 polymer ?
#
loop_
_entity_poly.entity_id
_entity_poly.type
_entity_poly.pdbx_seq_one_letter_code
_entity_poly.pdbx_strand_id
1 'polypeptide(L)'
;MDREEWEEWKGVEEWKEEDSHITIMPCLSSLQLDECPRLKTLPDFFRKTPLQTLDIRACGNLTKGCQKGRGKEWPKISHIRNIYIDRKRIVEVEDAVELPERPSTSGIVEAEEAV
;
A
#
# COMPACT_ATOMS: atom_id res chain seq x y z
N MET A 1 -29.34 -0.84 2.01
CA MET A 1 -28.64 -2.14 2.12
C MET A 1 -27.76 -2.04 3.32
N ASP A 2 -28.25 -2.56 4.44
CA ASP A 2 -27.61 -2.50 5.75
C ASP A 2 -26.28 -3.25 5.68
N ARG A 3 -25.17 -2.51 5.55
CA ARG A 3 -23.81 -3.06 5.66
C ARG A 3 -23.43 -3.36 7.12
N GLU A 4 -24.45 -3.49 7.96
CA GLU A 4 -24.37 -3.63 9.40
C GLU A 4 -24.22 -5.08 9.85
N GLU A 5 -23.86 -6.06 9.02
CA GLU A 5 -23.71 -7.45 9.53
C GLU A 5 -22.31 -8.03 9.37
N TRP A 6 -21.43 -7.40 8.59
CA TRP A 6 -20.13 -7.98 8.25
C TRP A 6 -19.07 -7.61 9.27
N GLU A 7 -19.01 -8.37 10.37
CA GLU A 7 -18.03 -8.14 11.43
C GLU A 7 -16.63 -8.67 11.10
N GLU A 8 -16.58 -9.79 10.36
CA GLU A 8 -15.36 -10.52 10.07
C GLU A 8 -15.36 -10.98 8.62
N TRP A 9 -14.34 -10.57 7.87
CA TRP A 9 -14.06 -11.15 6.58
C TRP A 9 -13.19 -12.38 6.80
N LYS A 10 -13.84 -13.50 7.13
CA LYS A 10 -13.18 -14.79 7.32
C LYS A 10 -12.70 -15.32 5.96
N GLY A 11 -11.39 -15.55 5.87
CA GLY A 11 -10.80 -16.34 4.79
C GLY A 11 -10.87 -17.84 5.12
N VAL A 12 -10.01 -18.64 4.50
CA VAL A 12 -9.80 -20.03 4.94
C VAL A 12 -9.19 -20.00 6.35
N GLU A 13 -9.95 -20.45 7.35
CA GLU A 13 -9.47 -20.70 8.71
C GLU A 13 -8.61 -21.97 8.65
N GLU A 14 -7.38 -21.95 9.22
CA GLU A 14 -6.32 -22.96 9.06
C GLU A 14 -5.57 -22.94 7.71
N TRP A 15 -4.61 -22.01 7.57
CA TRP A 15 -3.51 -22.18 6.61
C TRP A 15 -2.46 -23.08 7.25
N LYS A 16 -2.24 -24.27 6.69
CA LYS A 16 -1.11 -25.13 7.07
C LYS A 16 0.10 -24.77 6.20
N GLU A 17 1.31 -25.16 6.63
CA GLU A 17 2.55 -24.92 5.86
C GLU A 17 2.48 -25.47 4.42
N GLU A 18 1.68 -26.53 4.23
CA GLU A 18 1.38 -27.15 2.94
C GLU A 18 0.56 -26.25 1.99
N ASP A 19 -0.27 -25.35 2.50
CA ASP A 19 -1.05 -24.37 1.71
C ASP A 19 -0.21 -23.15 1.30
N SER A 20 1.12 -23.21 1.48
CA SER A 20 2.03 -22.10 1.16
C SER A 20 1.87 -21.60 -0.28
N HIS A 21 1.64 -22.52 -1.22
CA HIS A 21 1.56 -22.27 -2.66
C HIS A 21 0.20 -21.79 -3.16
N ILE A 22 -0.84 -21.79 -2.30
CA ILE A 22 -2.18 -21.38 -2.70
C ILE A 22 -2.27 -19.85 -2.71
N THR A 23 -2.62 -19.31 -3.86
CA THR A 23 -2.93 -17.88 -4.01
C THR A 23 -4.44 -17.72 -4.09
N ILE A 24 -5.03 -17.11 -3.05
CA ILE A 24 -6.45 -16.74 -3.07
C ILE A 24 -6.60 -15.43 -3.84
N MET A 25 -7.53 -15.41 -4.79
CA MET A 25 -7.81 -14.27 -5.68
C MET A 25 -6.57 -13.81 -6.48
N PRO A 26 -5.97 -14.69 -7.31
CA PRO A 26 -4.72 -14.39 -8.01
C PRO A 26 -4.81 -13.22 -9.00
N CYS A 27 -6.02 -12.83 -9.40
CA CYS A 27 -6.24 -11.72 -10.33
C CYS A 27 -6.71 -10.44 -9.62
N LEU A 28 -6.85 -10.42 -8.30
CA LEU A 28 -7.34 -9.25 -7.57
C LEU A 28 -6.22 -8.21 -7.42
N SER A 29 -6.27 -7.19 -8.28
CA SER A 29 -5.29 -6.10 -8.30
C SER A 29 -5.73 -4.87 -7.51
N SER A 30 -7.03 -4.65 -7.33
CA SER A 30 -7.58 -3.50 -6.60
C SER A 30 -8.75 -3.90 -5.73
N LEU A 31 -8.77 -3.40 -4.50
CA LEU A 31 -9.81 -3.65 -3.52
C LEU A 31 -10.24 -2.35 -2.84
N GLN A 32 -11.54 -2.10 -2.79
CA GLN A 32 -12.13 -0.97 -2.08
C GLN A 32 -13.11 -1.48 -1.03
N LEU A 33 -12.91 -1.04 0.22
CA LEU A 33 -13.81 -1.25 1.35
C LEU A 33 -14.37 0.12 1.74
N ASP A 34 -15.67 0.29 1.56
CA ASP A 34 -16.36 1.56 1.79
C ASP A 34 -17.52 1.36 2.77
N GLU A 35 -17.63 2.19 3.79
CA GLU A 35 -18.72 2.17 4.77
C GLU A 35 -18.98 0.79 5.39
N CYS A 36 -17.91 0.06 5.77
CA CYS A 36 -17.98 -1.21 6.51
C CYS A 36 -17.69 -1.01 8.02
N PRO A 37 -18.59 -0.38 8.81
CA PRO A 37 -18.29 0.05 10.17
C PRO A 37 -18.06 -1.12 11.15
N ARG A 38 -18.66 -2.28 10.87
CA ARG A 38 -18.53 -3.47 11.70
C ARG A 38 -17.31 -4.33 11.39
N LEU A 39 -16.65 -4.13 10.24
CA LEU A 39 -15.53 -4.97 9.83
C LEU A 39 -14.31 -4.70 10.73
N LYS A 40 -13.83 -5.73 11.43
CA LYS A 40 -12.77 -5.59 12.46
C LYS A 40 -11.39 -6.03 12.00
N THR A 41 -11.32 -6.89 10.97
CA THR A 41 -10.10 -7.59 10.54
C THR A 41 -10.11 -7.86 9.05
N LEU A 42 -8.92 -7.95 8.47
CA LEU A 42 -8.65 -8.47 7.15
C LEU A 42 -8.26 -9.95 7.24
N PRO A 43 -8.59 -10.77 6.25
CA PRO A 43 -8.13 -12.14 6.17
C PRO A 43 -6.61 -12.23 5.92
N ASP A 44 -5.97 -13.25 6.47
CA ASP A 44 -4.51 -13.43 6.36
C ASP A 44 -4.02 -13.75 4.95
N PHE A 45 -4.89 -14.25 4.07
CA PHE A 45 -4.53 -14.56 2.69
C PHE A 45 -4.09 -13.32 1.89
N PHE A 46 -4.44 -12.10 2.35
CA PHE A 46 -4.02 -10.87 1.69
C PHE A 46 -2.51 -10.74 1.54
N ARG A 47 -1.74 -11.37 2.43
CA ARG A 47 -0.27 -11.46 2.34
C ARG A 47 0.22 -12.11 1.05
N LYS A 48 -0.59 -12.96 0.42
CA LYS A 48 -0.26 -13.72 -0.79
C LYS A 48 -1.02 -13.25 -2.03
N THR A 49 -2.11 -12.50 -1.84
CA THR A 49 -2.84 -11.92 -2.96
C THR A 49 -1.98 -10.82 -3.62
N PRO A 50 -1.83 -10.81 -4.96
CA PRO A 50 -1.05 -9.80 -5.69
C PRO A 50 -1.79 -8.47 -5.81
N LEU A 51 -2.26 -7.95 -4.67
CA LEU A 51 -3.02 -6.73 -4.57
C LEU A 51 -2.10 -5.53 -4.75
N GLN A 52 -2.42 -4.67 -5.71
CA GLN A 52 -1.66 -3.46 -6.00
C GLN A 52 -2.23 -2.25 -5.30
N THR A 53 -3.56 -2.22 -5.16
CA THR A 53 -4.29 -1.09 -4.58
C THR A 53 -5.28 -1.56 -3.52
N LEU A 54 -5.22 -0.93 -2.36
CA LEU A 54 -6.15 -1.11 -1.25
C LEU A 54 -6.69 0.26 -0.82
N ASP A 55 -8.01 0.43 -0.83
CA ASP A 55 -8.67 1.66 -0.37
C ASP A 55 -9.69 1.32 0.71
N ILE A 56 -9.52 1.88 1.91
CA ILE A 56 -10.41 1.64 3.07
C ILE A 56 -10.95 2.98 3.53
N ARG A 57 -12.28 3.12 3.51
CA ARG A 57 -12.99 4.36 3.84
C ARG A 57 -14.14 4.07 4.79
N ALA A 58 -14.23 4.84 5.87
CA ALA A 58 -15.34 4.73 6.83
C ALA A 58 -15.59 3.31 7.39
N CYS A 59 -14.53 2.50 7.57
CA CYS A 59 -14.61 1.12 8.08
C CYS A 59 -14.32 0.99 9.59
N GLY A 60 -14.61 2.04 10.37
CA GLY A 60 -14.52 2.02 11.83
C GLY A 60 -13.16 1.57 12.39
N ASN A 61 -13.15 0.41 13.06
CA ASN A 61 -11.95 -0.14 13.70
C ASN A 61 -10.91 -0.62 12.70
N LEU A 62 -11.31 -1.08 11.51
CA LEU A 62 -10.39 -1.55 10.49
C LEU A 62 -9.48 -0.42 10.00
N THR A 63 -10.03 0.76 9.74
CA THR A 63 -9.27 1.97 9.35
C THR A 63 -8.12 2.25 10.32
N LYS A 64 -8.37 2.15 11.63
CA LYS A 64 -7.35 2.33 12.68
C LYS A 64 -6.35 1.16 12.71
N GLY A 65 -6.85 -0.06 12.48
CA GLY A 65 -6.05 -1.28 12.41
C GLY A 65 -5.11 -1.36 11.20
N CYS A 66 -5.33 -0.57 10.15
CA CYS A 66 -4.51 -0.57 8.93
C CYS A 66 -3.45 0.55 8.88
N GLN A 67 -3.24 1.31 9.95
CA GLN A 67 -2.24 2.37 9.99
C GLN A 67 -0.81 1.82 9.81
N LYS A 68 0.01 2.50 9.00
CA LYS A 68 1.40 2.14 8.72
C LYS A 68 2.21 1.94 10.01
N GLY A 69 2.86 0.79 10.15
CA GLY A 69 3.79 0.46 11.25
C GLY A 69 3.16 0.19 12.63
N ARG A 70 1.94 0.68 12.90
CA ARG A 70 1.29 0.56 14.22
C ARG A 70 0.01 -0.27 14.20
N GLY A 71 -0.63 -0.38 13.04
CA GLY A 71 -1.89 -1.09 12.90
C GLY A 71 -1.74 -2.61 12.99
N LYS A 72 -2.63 -3.28 13.73
CA LYS A 72 -2.62 -4.76 13.86
C LYS A 72 -2.77 -5.49 12.52
N GLU A 73 -3.41 -4.85 11.54
CA GLU A 73 -3.64 -5.39 10.21
C GLU A 73 -2.53 -5.02 9.22
N TRP A 74 -1.63 -4.11 9.59
CA TRP A 74 -0.53 -3.66 8.74
C TRP A 74 0.31 -4.81 8.15
N PRO A 75 0.69 -5.86 8.90
CA PRO A 75 1.47 -6.98 8.34
C PRO A 75 0.75 -7.76 7.23
N LYS A 76 -0.57 -7.64 7.11
CA LYS A 76 -1.36 -8.30 6.06
C LYS A 76 -1.37 -7.52 4.75
N ILE A 77 -1.02 -6.24 4.78
CA ILE A 77 -1.17 -5.30 3.67
C ILE A 77 0.11 -4.53 3.34
N SER A 78 1.18 -4.67 4.14
CA SER A 78 2.40 -3.88 4.00
C SER A 78 3.17 -4.09 2.70
N HIS A 79 2.90 -5.18 1.97
CA HIS A 79 3.47 -5.46 0.65
C HIS A 79 2.74 -4.73 -0.50
N ILE A 80 1.58 -4.14 -0.22
CA ILE A 80 0.75 -3.44 -1.22
C ILE A 80 1.34 -2.05 -1.47
N ARG A 81 1.49 -1.69 -2.76
CA ARG A 81 2.11 -0.42 -3.17
C ARG A 81 1.22 0.79 -2.94
N ASN A 82 -0.09 0.67 -3.22
CA ASN A 82 -1.03 1.79 -3.15
C ASN A 82 -2.07 1.56 -2.05
N ILE A 83 -1.79 2.02 -0.84
CA ILE A 83 -2.72 1.91 0.30
C ILE A 83 -3.29 3.29 0.63
N TYR A 84 -4.62 3.39 0.59
CA TYR A 84 -5.41 4.56 0.94
C TYR A 84 -6.28 4.25 2.16
N ILE A 85 -6.19 5.10 3.18
CA ILE A 85 -7.02 5.02 4.39
C ILE A 85 -7.70 6.38 4.57
N ASP A 86 -9.03 6.42 4.57
CA ASP A 86 -9.84 7.65 4.64
C ASP A 86 -9.34 8.75 3.69
N ARG A 87 -9.15 8.37 2.42
CA ARG A 87 -8.68 9.24 1.32
C ARG A 87 -7.22 9.73 1.45
N LYS A 88 -6.44 9.19 2.39
CA LYS A 88 -5.02 9.50 2.56
C LYS A 88 -4.16 8.32 2.12
N ARG A 89 -3.21 8.56 1.22
CA ARG A 89 -2.19 7.56 0.86
C ARG A 89 -1.19 7.44 2.00
N ILE A 90 -0.94 6.23 2.50
CA ILE A 90 -0.04 6.00 3.66
C ILE A 90 1.30 5.37 3.28
N VAL A 91 1.45 4.90 2.05
CA VAL A 91 2.74 4.48 1.48
C VAL A 91 3.32 5.66 0.71
N GLU A 92 4.45 6.17 1.19
CA GLU A 92 5.23 7.20 0.52
C GLU A 92 6.03 6.53 -0.59
N VAL A 93 6.09 7.19 -1.75
CA VAL A 93 6.99 6.81 -2.83
C VAL A 93 8.40 7.07 -2.34
N GLU A 94 9.08 6.03 -1.86
CA GLU A 94 10.54 6.01 -1.84
C GLU A 94 10.98 5.94 -3.30
N ASP A 95 11.32 7.10 -3.85
CA ASP A 95 12.24 7.37 -4.97
C ASP A 95 11.91 8.76 -5.54
N ALA A 96 12.08 9.79 -4.70
CA ALA A 96 12.50 11.07 -5.25
C ALA A 96 13.91 10.84 -5.79
N VAL A 97 14.00 10.57 -7.09
CA VAL A 97 15.28 10.64 -7.82
C VAL A 97 15.82 12.05 -7.60
N GLU A 98 16.79 12.21 -6.70
CA GLU A 98 17.60 13.41 -6.65
C GLU A 98 18.30 13.51 -8.01
N LEU A 99 17.81 14.43 -8.85
CA LEU A 99 18.47 14.78 -10.09
C LEU A 99 19.86 15.32 -9.73
N PRO A 100 20.98 14.74 -10.22
CA PRO A 100 22.27 15.34 -9.98
C PRO A 100 22.29 16.74 -10.63
N GLU A 101 22.58 17.76 -9.83
CA GLU A 101 22.71 19.14 -10.31
C GLU A 101 23.74 19.18 -11.44
N ARG A 102 23.38 19.80 -12.57
CA ARG A 102 24.31 19.97 -13.69
C ARG A 102 25.43 20.91 -13.25
N PRO A 103 26.71 20.57 -13.43
CA PRO A 103 27.78 21.51 -13.14
C PRO A 103 27.64 22.72 -14.08
N SER A 104 27.52 23.90 -13.47
CA SER A 104 27.47 25.17 -14.17
C SER A 104 28.84 25.45 -14.80
N THR A 105 28.95 25.27 -16.12
CA THR A 105 30.15 25.68 -16.86
C THR A 105 30.00 27.14 -17.26
N SER A 106 30.48 28.06 -16.42
CA SER A 106 30.78 29.43 -16.84
C SER A 106 32.27 29.65 -16.64
N GLY A 107 33.02 29.46 -17.72
CA GLY A 107 34.48 29.50 -17.75
C GLY A 107 34.96 29.37 -19.18
N ILE A 108 34.76 30.42 -19.98
CA ILE A 108 35.52 30.67 -21.19
C ILE A 108 36.24 31.99 -20.95
N VAL A 109 37.55 31.94 -20.68
CA VAL A 109 38.44 33.08 -20.87
C VAL A 109 39.01 32.97 -22.28
N GLU A 110 38.74 33.98 -23.10
CA GLU A 110 39.21 34.05 -24.49
C GLU A 110 40.72 34.30 -24.56
N ALA A 111 41.25 33.90 -25.71
CA ALA A 111 42.65 33.70 -26.02
C ALA A 111 43.53 34.95 -26.00
N GLU A 112 44.81 34.68 -25.77
CA GLU A 112 45.95 35.57 -25.93
C GLU A 112 46.02 36.15 -27.35
N GLU A 113 46.17 37.47 -27.48
CA GLU A 113 46.63 38.10 -28.72
C GLU A 113 48.09 38.51 -28.54
N ALA A 114 48.95 37.94 -29.38
CA ALA A 114 50.33 38.32 -29.58
C ALA A 114 50.42 39.16 -30.87
N VAL A 115 50.94 40.38 -30.76
CA VAL A 115 51.91 41.05 -31.66
C VAL A 115 52.28 42.41 -31.07
#